data_AF-A0A8H4NU92-F1
#
_entry.id   AF-A0A8H4NU92-F1
#
_cell.length_a   1.000
_cell.length_b   1.000
_cell.length_c   1.000
_cell.angle_alpha   90.00
_cell.angle_beta   90.00
_cell.angle_gamma   90.00
#
_symmetry.space_group_name_H-M   'P 1'
#
loop_
_entity.id
_entity.type
_entity.pdbx_description
1 polymer ?
#
loop_
_entity_poly.entity_id
_entity_poly.type
_entity_poly.pdbx_seq_one_letter_code
_entity_poly.pdbx_strand_id
1 'polypeptide(L)'
;MASPSKSEAQTAMNTILTMDEPSHTSGNPASFISDNPAWKEQYVEMAGQMVAHDKNHASVFMWSLGNEAFYGQNQQAMYGAIKEMDQTRLMHYERDYETKMVDVLSRMYSSVDEIVNDFAKAEEWTKPLYMEAFYKYPRLTGGFVWEWANHGLRTKTKDDEEYMAYDGDFGDEPNDYNFIMDGVLFSNHTPTPGLIEHAKAIEPVQTLSLDANKVTIINRYDFIGLEHLRCNWEIVAEGKIVPRGEVEIPTGIKPHTEVTLTLDGFSNDLISDIIGEAYLQLAFKLKQDTNWVSAGHQVAFGQLQISKPVSIATLQSSEPSTGKPAIERASQSLLLIHSASKSSTWGINLAEGALVSWKRSNVELLTTPLPVDFYRALTDNDRGGHGKEWLEQRLHQTSHHVRRVQSSNTDDTLQVQITGRIAPPVLAWAVDVVTTYHSCGDTLRLHVHGKPHGLRLPETFARIGVTAGLAGISGVRWWGRGPGESYVDKTLSQGFGNWSSSVHNLWVDYEFPQDGGNRTDVRWVEFAGGKGRVLRAKFGDIGGASFSAAHYTTRDVDNSTHPYELRKKKREDTIVRLDWKYHGLGTASCGPATLPEYQLRTDNEFDFEILLD
;
A
#
# COMPACT_ATOMS: atom_id res chain seq x y z
N MET A 1 29.60 27.42 26.59
CA MET A 1 29.88 25.98 26.46
C MET A 1 28.91 25.46 25.42
N ALA A 2 29.40 24.87 24.33
CA ALA A 2 28.50 24.21 23.38
C ALA A 2 27.98 22.91 24.02
N SER A 3 26.73 22.53 23.74
CA SER A 3 26.34 21.13 23.94
C SER A 3 27.22 20.26 23.06
N PRO A 4 27.74 19.12 23.53
CA PRO A 4 28.25 18.12 22.61
C PRO A 4 27.11 17.75 21.63
N SER A 5 27.48 17.52 20.37
CA SER A 5 26.55 17.01 19.37
C SER A 5 25.96 15.69 19.83
N LYS A 6 24.63 15.54 19.72
CA LYS A 6 23.93 14.27 19.97
C LYS A 6 24.21 13.30 18.80
N SER A 7 25.44 12.81 18.70
CA SER A 7 25.84 11.86 17.67
C SER A 7 25.28 10.47 18.02
N GLU A 8 24.16 10.14 17.41
CA GLU A 8 23.78 8.74 17.25
C GLU A 8 24.69 8.08 16.23
N ALA A 9 24.81 6.75 16.28
CA ALA A 9 25.51 6.01 15.23
C ALA A 9 24.61 5.95 13.98
N GLN A 10 24.67 6.98 13.13
CA GLN A 10 24.23 6.85 11.74
C GLN A 10 25.17 5.84 11.07
N THR A 11 24.71 4.59 11.01
CA THR A 11 25.42 3.43 10.44
C THR A 11 25.66 3.67 8.95
N ALA A 12 26.80 4.31 8.66
CA ALA A 12 27.08 4.95 7.40
C ALA A 12 27.92 4.04 6.51
N MET A 13 27.42 3.85 5.30
CA MET A 13 28.14 3.25 4.19
C MET A 13 28.61 4.40 3.30
N ASN A 14 29.91 4.70 3.34
CA ASN A 14 30.44 5.87 2.66
C ASN A 14 30.77 5.51 1.19
N THR A 15 30.26 6.32 0.26
CA THR A 15 30.27 6.06 -1.20
C THR A 15 30.71 7.34 -1.91
N ILE A 16 31.68 7.24 -2.81
CA ILE A 16 32.36 8.43 -3.38
C ILE A 16 32.24 8.61 -4.91
N LEU A 17 31.69 7.63 -5.63
CA LEU A 17 31.56 7.69 -7.08
C LEU A 17 30.24 7.05 -7.51
N THR A 18 29.33 7.84 -8.07
CA THR A 18 28.09 7.35 -8.70
C THR A 18 28.14 7.69 -10.19
N MET A 19 27.87 6.71 -11.06
CA MET A 19 27.77 6.91 -12.51
C MET A 19 26.71 5.97 -13.09
N ASP A 20 25.81 6.54 -13.88
CA ASP A 20 24.71 5.85 -14.56
C ASP A 20 25.17 5.07 -15.81
N GLU A 21 24.35 4.12 -16.28
CA GLU A 21 24.62 3.37 -17.51
C GLU A 21 24.27 4.17 -18.78
N PRO A 22 25.24 4.49 -19.66
CA PRO A 22 24.93 5.15 -20.92
C PRO A 22 24.32 4.13 -21.89
N SER A 23 22.99 4.07 -21.90
CA SER A 23 22.13 3.15 -22.65
C SER A 23 22.40 2.98 -24.16
N HIS A 24 23.29 3.81 -24.74
CA HIS A 24 23.55 3.90 -26.18
C HIS A 24 25.06 3.90 -26.56
N THR A 25 25.99 3.41 -25.73
CA THR A 25 27.41 3.28 -26.14
C THR A 25 27.75 1.99 -26.87
N SER A 26 28.35 2.09 -28.06
CA SER A 26 28.92 0.95 -28.79
C SER A 26 30.33 0.58 -28.28
N GLY A 27 30.41 -0.17 -27.19
CA GLY A 27 31.67 -0.64 -26.59
C GLY A 27 31.46 -1.27 -25.21
N ASN A 28 32.55 -1.55 -24.48
CA ASN A 28 32.48 -1.81 -23.04
C ASN A 28 32.51 -0.45 -22.32
N PRO A 29 31.45 0.01 -21.62
CA PRO A 29 31.43 1.33 -20.99
C PRO A 29 32.58 1.54 -19.98
N ALA A 30 33.01 0.48 -19.29
CA ALA A 30 34.11 0.55 -18.34
C ALA A 30 35.41 1.06 -18.99
N SER A 31 35.68 0.75 -20.26
CA SER A 31 36.94 1.10 -20.93
C SER A 31 37.12 2.59 -21.22
N PHE A 32 36.08 3.42 -21.01
CA PHE A 32 36.21 4.88 -21.03
C PHE A 32 36.74 5.45 -19.71
N ILE A 33 36.46 4.79 -18.58
CA ILE A 33 36.56 5.35 -17.22
C ILE A 33 37.11 4.33 -16.20
N SER A 34 36.29 3.39 -15.71
CA SER A 34 36.63 2.46 -14.62
C SER A 34 37.73 1.45 -14.94
N ASP A 35 37.90 1.11 -16.23
CA ASP A 35 38.99 0.28 -16.74
C ASP A 35 39.99 1.06 -17.59
N ASN A 36 39.95 2.39 -17.55
CA ASN A 36 40.87 3.27 -18.27
C ASN A 36 41.99 3.77 -17.33
N PRO A 37 43.26 3.42 -17.55
CA PRO A 37 44.35 3.77 -16.63
C PRO A 37 44.61 5.28 -16.53
N ALA A 38 44.11 6.09 -17.46
CA ALA A 38 44.22 7.55 -17.41
C ALA A 38 43.42 8.20 -16.26
N TRP A 39 42.42 7.49 -15.71
CA TRP A 39 41.60 7.95 -14.57
C TRP A 39 42.03 7.37 -13.21
N LYS A 40 43.08 6.53 -13.19
CA LYS A 40 43.49 5.79 -12.00
C LYS A 40 43.84 6.69 -10.81
N GLU A 41 44.54 7.80 -11.08
CA GLU A 41 44.99 8.72 -10.04
C GLU A 41 43.80 9.43 -9.37
N GLN A 42 42.78 9.83 -10.14
CA GLN A 42 41.57 10.48 -9.64
C GLN A 42 40.73 9.51 -8.80
N TYR A 43 40.58 8.25 -9.24
CA TYR A 43 39.88 7.22 -8.47
C TYR A 43 40.57 6.96 -7.13
N VAL A 44 41.90 6.80 -7.13
CA VAL A 44 42.71 6.58 -5.92
C VAL A 44 42.72 7.80 -5.01
N GLU A 45 42.80 9.02 -5.54
CA GLU A 45 42.74 10.25 -4.76
C GLU A 45 41.38 10.37 -4.05
N MET A 46 40.26 10.19 -4.76
CA MET A 46 38.93 10.17 -4.17
C MET A 46 38.85 9.18 -3.00
N ALA A 47 39.18 7.91 -3.25
CA ALA A 47 39.20 6.87 -2.21
C ALA A 47 40.07 7.23 -0.99
N GLY A 48 41.24 7.82 -1.23
CA GLY A 48 42.13 8.31 -0.18
C GLY A 48 41.55 9.48 0.63
N GLN A 49 40.90 10.44 -0.02
CA GLN A 49 40.26 11.58 0.67
C GLN A 49 39.12 11.11 1.59
N MET A 50 38.25 10.19 1.12
CA MET A 50 37.17 9.60 1.93
C MET A 50 37.71 8.93 3.21
N VAL A 51 38.70 8.05 3.08
CA VAL A 51 39.26 7.34 4.23
C VAL A 51 40.10 8.25 5.13
N ALA A 52 40.75 9.28 4.57
CA ALA A 52 41.45 10.28 5.37
C ALA A 52 40.49 11.09 6.26
N HIS A 53 39.30 11.42 5.75
CA HIS A 53 38.25 12.16 6.46
C HIS A 53 37.56 11.28 7.52
N ASP A 54 36.93 10.18 7.10
CA ASP A 54 35.87 9.54 7.89
C ASP A 54 36.31 8.35 8.75
N LYS A 55 37.54 7.82 8.61
CA LYS A 55 37.96 6.57 9.29
C LYS A 55 37.91 6.59 10.82
N ASN A 56 37.81 7.77 11.43
CA ASN A 56 37.68 7.92 12.88
C ASN A 56 36.23 7.78 13.38
N HIS A 57 35.24 7.74 12.47
CA HIS A 57 33.83 7.61 12.82
C HIS A 57 33.46 6.15 13.06
N ALA A 58 33.10 5.81 14.30
CA ALA A 58 32.69 4.46 14.70
C ALA A 58 31.34 4.03 14.07
N SER A 59 30.57 4.96 13.51
CA SER A 59 29.34 4.66 12.78
C SER A 59 29.57 4.34 11.30
N VAL A 60 30.73 4.69 10.74
CA VAL A 60 31.18 4.13 9.46
C VAL A 60 31.71 2.73 9.75
N PHE A 61 31.14 1.73 9.10
CA PHE A 61 31.45 0.30 9.31
C PHE A 61 31.94 -0.41 8.03
N MET A 62 31.74 0.23 6.88
CA MET A 62 31.99 -0.30 5.55
C MET A 62 32.34 0.83 4.58
N TRP A 63 33.28 0.58 3.67
CA TRP A 63 33.63 1.49 2.58
C TRP A 63 33.05 0.98 1.26
N SER A 64 32.36 1.83 0.51
CA SER A 64 31.94 1.50 -0.86
C SER A 64 32.94 2.06 -1.88
N LEU A 65 33.23 1.27 -2.91
CA LEU A 65 34.06 1.71 -4.05
C LEU A 65 33.28 2.59 -5.06
N GLY A 66 31.97 2.74 -4.86
CA GLY A 66 31.08 3.52 -5.72
C GLY A 66 29.67 2.93 -5.82
N ASN A 67 28.89 3.47 -6.73
CA ASN A 67 27.58 2.99 -7.18
C ASN A 67 27.53 2.98 -8.72
N GLU A 68 27.01 1.89 -9.29
CA GLU A 68 26.71 1.63 -10.72
C GLU A 68 27.85 1.85 -11.76
N ALA A 69 29.00 2.38 -11.35
CA ALA A 69 30.16 2.77 -12.14
C ALA A 69 30.97 1.65 -12.85
N PHE A 70 30.36 0.51 -13.19
CA PHE A 70 30.99 -0.67 -13.85
C PHE A 70 32.14 -1.32 -13.06
N TYR A 71 32.62 -2.48 -13.50
CA TYR A 71 33.82 -3.11 -12.95
C TYR A 71 35.05 -2.80 -13.83
N GLY A 72 36.19 -2.46 -13.21
CA GLY A 72 37.44 -2.19 -13.92
C GLY A 72 38.67 -2.09 -13.01
N GLN A 73 39.84 -1.88 -13.59
CA GLN A 73 41.11 -1.82 -12.85
C GLN A 73 41.20 -0.67 -11.83
N ASN A 74 40.43 0.41 -11.98
CA ASN A 74 40.53 1.57 -11.10
C ASN A 74 39.84 1.34 -9.76
N GLN A 75 38.74 0.58 -9.70
CA GLN A 75 38.14 0.15 -8.42
C GLN A 75 39.08 -0.79 -7.65
N GLN A 76 39.86 -1.63 -8.34
CA GLN A 76 40.90 -2.47 -7.69
C GLN A 76 42.02 -1.60 -7.10
N ALA A 77 42.37 -0.49 -7.77
CA ALA A 77 43.33 0.49 -7.24
C ALA A 77 42.78 1.24 -6.02
N MET A 78 41.49 1.63 -6.03
CA MET A 78 40.80 2.20 -4.86
C MET A 78 40.79 1.21 -3.69
N TYR A 79 40.43 -0.06 -3.92
CA TYR A 79 40.46 -1.11 -2.90
C TYR A 79 41.84 -1.22 -2.24
N GLY A 80 42.92 -1.23 -3.04
CA GLY A 80 44.30 -1.26 -2.54
C GLY A 80 44.61 -0.07 -1.64
N ALA A 81 44.37 1.15 -2.12
CA ALA A 81 44.61 2.38 -1.35
C ALA A 81 43.80 2.43 -0.04
N ILE A 82 42.54 1.97 -0.07
CA ILE A 82 41.69 1.90 1.13
C ILE A 82 42.26 0.90 2.14
N LYS A 83 42.62 -0.33 1.73
CA LYS A 83 43.20 -1.34 2.64
C LYS A 83 44.63 -1.03 3.09
N GLU A 84 45.36 -0.13 2.42
CA GLU A 84 46.61 0.46 2.94
C GLU A 84 46.34 1.49 4.05
N MET A 85 45.20 2.20 4.01
CA MET A 85 44.85 3.26 4.96
C MET A 85 43.97 2.81 6.13
N ASP A 86 43.15 1.78 5.95
CA ASP A 86 42.24 1.20 6.93
C ASP A 86 41.96 -0.29 6.65
N GLN A 87 42.32 -1.17 7.59
CA GLN A 87 42.06 -2.61 7.55
C GLN A 87 40.94 -3.05 8.51
N THR A 88 40.30 -2.10 9.21
CA THR A 88 39.30 -2.38 10.25
C THR A 88 37.88 -2.54 9.72
N ARG A 89 37.64 -2.21 8.45
CA ARG A 89 36.31 -2.15 7.82
C ARG A 89 36.16 -3.07 6.60
N LEU A 90 34.92 -3.45 6.36
CA LEU A 90 34.49 -4.23 5.21
C LEU A 90 34.49 -3.35 3.94
N MET A 91 34.71 -3.96 2.78
CA MET A 91 34.53 -3.34 1.47
C MET A 91 33.23 -3.77 0.82
N HIS A 92 32.62 -2.85 0.08
CA HIS A 92 31.46 -3.08 -0.79
C HIS A 92 31.70 -2.52 -2.18
N TYR A 93 31.12 -3.19 -3.17
CA TYR A 93 30.82 -2.61 -4.48
C TYR A 93 29.75 -3.49 -5.15
N GLU A 94 28.62 -2.90 -5.54
CA GLU A 94 27.49 -3.65 -6.11
C GLU A 94 27.93 -4.39 -7.38
N ARG A 95 28.66 -3.70 -8.26
CA ARG A 95 29.09 -4.17 -9.57
C ARG A 95 30.22 -5.22 -9.52
N ASP A 96 30.70 -5.61 -8.34
CA ASP A 96 31.57 -6.78 -8.15
C ASP A 96 30.72 -8.05 -7.99
N TYR A 97 30.03 -8.42 -9.07
CA TYR A 97 29.05 -9.53 -9.11
C TYR A 97 29.62 -10.91 -8.81
N GLU A 98 30.93 -11.07 -8.91
CA GLU A 98 31.67 -12.29 -8.54
C GLU A 98 32.42 -12.11 -7.20
N THR A 99 32.32 -10.95 -6.55
CA THR A 99 32.96 -10.62 -5.26
C THR A 99 34.47 -10.90 -5.25
N LYS A 100 35.15 -10.48 -6.33
CA LYS A 100 36.58 -10.67 -6.59
C LYS A 100 37.48 -9.83 -5.68
N MET A 101 36.98 -8.69 -5.19
CA MET A 101 37.70 -7.76 -4.32
C MET A 101 36.91 -7.36 -3.07
N VAL A 102 35.57 -7.44 -3.07
CA VAL A 102 34.77 -6.88 -1.96
C VAL A 102 34.38 -7.90 -0.89
N ASP A 103 34.21 -7.41 0.34
CA ASP A 103 33.94 -8.25 1.52
C ASP A 103 32.45 -8.66 1.62
N VAL A 104 31.53 -8.03 0.87
CA VAL A 104 30.08 -8.28 0.92
C VAL A 104 29.49 -8.36 -0.48
N LEU A 105 28.80 -9.46 -0.79
CA LEU A 105 27.95 -9.57 -1.99
C LEU A 105 26.74 -8.65 -1.82
N SER A 106 26.49 -7.82 -2.82
CA SER A 106 25.40 -6.85 -2.85
C SER A 106 24.74 -6.85 -4.22
N ARG A 107 23.48 -6.41 -4.26
CA ARG A 107 22.64 -6.30 -5.46
C ARG A 107 21.65 -5.18 -5.27
N MET A 108 21.37 -4.47 -6.36
CA MET A 108 20.23 -3.56 -6.44
C MET A 108 19.03 -4.27 -7.11
N TYR A 109 17.85 -4.12 -6.50
CA TYR A 109 16.54 -4.52 -7.04
C TYR A 109 16.32 -6.01 -7.42
N SER A 110 17.24 -6.92 -7.09
CA SER A 110 17.06 -8.38 -7.24
C SER A 110 15.75 -8.88 -6.61
N SER A 111 15.13 -9.87 -7.25
CA SER A 111 13.86 -10.45 -6.78
C SER A 111 14.04 -11.31 -5.52
N VAL A 112 12.98 -11.49 -4.72
CA VAL A 112 13.05 -12.33 -3.50
C VAL A 112 13.41 -13.78 -3.84
N ASP A 113 12.92 -14.33 -4.94
CA ASP A 113 13.25 -15.69 -5.38
C ASP A 113 14.70 -15.82 -5.83
N GLU A 114 15.22 -14.89 -6.62
CA GLU A 114 16.65 -14.80 -7.00
C GLU A 114 17.53 -14.74 -5.74
N ILE A 115 17.22 -13.83 -4.82
CA ILE A 115 17.96 -13.67 -3.56
C ILE A 115 17.93 -14.95 -2.72
N VAL A 116 16.78 -15.62 -2.64
CA VAL A 116 16.62 -16.85 -1.84
C VAL A 116 17.23 -18.08 -2.51
N ASN A 117 17.26 -18.16 -3.84
CA ASN A 117 17.78 -19.32 -4.58
C ASN A 117 19.27 -19.19 -4.88
N ASP A 118 19.71 -18.07 -5.44
CA ASP A 118 21.05 -17.88 -5.96
C ASP A 118 22.02 -17.38 -4.89
N PHE A 119 21.52 -16.65 -3.88
CA PHE A 119 22.35 -16.22 -2.75
C PHE A 119 22.09 -17.10 -1.52
N ALA A 120 20.90 -17.08 -0.91
CA ALA A 120 20.69 -17.69 0.41
C ALA A 120 20.93 -19.20 0.51
N LYS A 121 20.62 -19.96 -0.55
CA LYS A 121 20.74 -21.43 -0.59
C LYS A 121 22.05 -21.94 -1.19
N ALA A 122 22.85 -21.10 -1.86
CA ALA A 122 24.04 -21.55 -2.60
C ALA A 122 25.09 -22.17 -1.66
N GLU A 123 25.37 -23.46 -1.83
CA GLU A 123 26.13 -24.29 -0.86
C GLU A 123 27.59 -23.86 -0.67
N GLU A 124 28.19 -23.16 -1.65
CA GLU A 124 29.61 -22.79 -1.63
C GLU A 124 29.91 -21.44 -0.94
N TRP A 125 28.89 -20.65 -0.56
CA TRP A 125 29.05 -19.27 -0.06
C TRP A 125 28.31 -18.99 1.25
N THR A 126 28.62 -17.85 1.90
CA THR A 126 28.27 -17.60 3.32
C THR A 126 27.82 -16.16 3.66
N LYS A 127 27.18 -15.42 2.73
CA LYS A 127 26.92 -13.95 2.81
C LYS A 127 25.53 -13.40 2.24
N PRO A 128 25.14 -12.08 2.46
CA PRO A 128 24.00 -11.15 2.08
C PRO A 128 22.51 -11.47 1.61
N LEU A 129 21.58 -10.47 1.80
CA LEU A 129 20.19 -10.13 1.28
C LEU A 129 19.00 -11.10 1.54
N TYR A 130 17.70 -10.87 1.87
CA TYR A 130 16.72 -9.74 2.02
C TYR A 130 15.58 -10.02 3.10
N MET A 131 14.74 -9.06 3.55
CA MET A 131 13.81 -9.01 4.74
C MET A 131 13.25 -10.27 5.47
N GLU A 132 12.10 -10.87 5.14
CA GLU A 132 11.63 -12.07 5.90
C GLU A 132 12.65 -13.22 5.81
N ALA A 133 13.39 -13.25 4.70
CA ALA A 133 14.53 -14.12 4.53
C ALA A 133 15.71 -13.73 5.45
N PHE A 134 15.93 -12.45 5.85
CA PHE A 134 16.91 -12.04 6.89
C PHE A 134 16.70 -12.87 8.16
N TYR A 135 15.46 -12.91 8.63
CA TYR A 135 15.11 -13.58 9.88
C TYR A 135 15.04 -15.10 9.77
N LYS A 136 14.99 -15.65 8.54
CA LYS A 136 14.90 -17.10 8.26
C LYS A 136 16.24 -17.73 7.90
N TYR A 137 17.15 -16.98 7.30
CA TYR A 137 18.43 -17.44 6.78
C TYR A 137 19.55 -16.54 7.33
N PRO A 138 20.41 -17.02 8.27
CA PRO A 138 21.44 -16.19 8.91
C PRO A 138 22.51 -15.60 7.97
N ARG A 139 22.54 -16.03 6.70
CA ARG A 139 23.34 -15.42 5.65
C ARG A 139 22.86 -14.02 5.25
N LEU A 140 21.64 -13.64 5.61
CA LEU A 140 20.93 -12.50 5.04
C LEU A 140 20.74 -11.44 6.14
N THR A 141 21.36 -10.26 6.02
CA THR A 141 21.59 -9.35 7.19
C THR A 141 20.93 -7.97 7.11
N GLY A 142 20.67 -7.45 5.92
CA GLY A 142 20.23 -6.08 5.73
C GLY A 142 20.11 -5.69 4.26
N GLY A 143 19.52 -4.53 4.04
CA GLY A 143 19.35 -3.88 2.74
C GLY A 143 18.95 -2.43 3.00
N PHE A 144 19.37 -1.53 2.11
CA PHE A 144 19.03 -0.11 2.19
C PHE A 144 17.84 0.15 1.26
N VAL A 145 16.81 0.84 1.74
CA VAL A 145 15.67 1.23 0.91
C VAL A 145 16.10 2.40 0.03
N TRP A 146 15.83 2.30 -1.27
CA TRP A 146 15.92 3.42 -2.20
C TRP A 146 14.58 4.17 -2.21
N GLU A 147 14.52 5.46 -1.87
CA GLU A 147 15.52 6.19 -1.08
C GLU A 147 14.93 7.00 0.08
N TRP A 148 15.71 7.90 0.71
CA TRP A 148 15.28 8.52 1.97
C TRP A 148 14.22 9.60 1.79
N ALA A 149 14.38 10.48 0.80
CA ALA A 149 13.46 11.58 0.54
C ALA A 149 13.41 11.94 -0.94
N ASN A 150 12.22 12.31 -1.43
CA ASN A 150 12.07 12.88 -2.76
C ASN A 150 12.96 14.13 -2.92
N HIS A 151 13.52 14.31 -4.11
CA HIS A 151 14.46 15.41 -4.41
C HIS A 151 13.79 16.64 -5.06
N GLY A 152 12.49 16.83 -4.84
CA GLY A 152 11.69 17.91 -5.42
C GLY A 152 12.12 19.31 -5.00
N LEU A 153 12.31 20.19 -5.98
CA LEU A 153 12.78 21.55 -5.78
C LEU A 153 11.62 22.54 -5.59
N ARG A 154 11.51 23.10 -4.39
CA ARG A 154 10.50 24.12 -4.04
C ARG A 154 10.53 25.31 -4.99
N THR A 155 9.45 25.48 -5.76
CA THR A 155 9.25 26.61 -6.68
C THR A 155 7.79 27.09 -6.64
N LYS A 156 7.41 27.99 -7.55
CA LYS A 156 6.05 28.53 -7.64
C LYS A 156 5.50 28.56 -9.06
N THR A 157 4.20 28.35 -9.16
CA THR A 157 3.42 28.62 -10.38
C THR A 157 3.34 30.12 -10.68
N LYS A 158 2.85 30.47 -11.88
CA LYS A 158 2.55 31.86 -12.29
C LYS A 158 1.46 32.53 -11.42
N ASP A 159 0.70 31.75 -10.67
CA ASP A 159 -0.36 32.19 -9.76
C ASP A 159 0.15 32.36 -8.30
N ASP A 160 1.47 32.25 -8.07
CA ASP A 160 2.16 32.27 -6.76
C ASP A 160 1.86 31.06 -5.83
N GLU A 161 1.10 30.05 -6.30
CA GLU A 161 0.97 28.75 -5.60
C GLU A 161 2.30 28.00 -5.61
N GLU A 162 2.74 27.56 -4.42
CA GLU A 162 3.98 26.82 -4.18
C GLU A 162 3.82 25.32 -4.47
N TYR A 163 4.82 24.72 -5.11
CA TYR A 163 4.91 23.28 -5.33
C TYR A 163 6.36 22.80 -5.32
N MET A 164 6.56 21.49 -5.29
CA MET A 164 7.87 20.85 -5.47
C MET A 164 7.98 20.46 -6.95
N ALA A 165 8.85 21.14 -7.68
CA ALA A 165 9.15 20.86 -9.08
C ALA A 165 10.13 19.69 -9.20
N TYR A 166 10.13 19.08 -10.38
CA TYR A 166 11.05 18.02 -10.75
C TYR A 166 11.60 18.24 -12.17
N ASP A 167 12.41 17.31 -12.64
CA ASP A 167 13.03 17.30 -13.97
C ASP A 167 12.04 17.67 -15.09
N GLY A 168 12.46 18.61 -15.95
CA GLY A 168 11.68 19.23 -17.01
C GLY A 168 11.00 20.57 -16.63
N ASP A 169 10.66 20.83 -15.36
CA ASP A 169 10.04 22.10 -14.93
C ASP A 169 10.96 23.32 -15.16
N PHE A 170 12.28 23.11 -15.17
CA PHE A 170 13.28 24.18 -15.27
C PHE A 170 13.69 24.45 -16.73
N GLY A 171 13.12 23.73 -17.70
CA GLY A 171 13.45 23.85 -19.13
C GLY A 171 14.69 23.06 -19.54
N ASP A 172 15.07 22.10 -18.73
CA ASP A 172 16.12 21.09 -18.90
C ASP A 172 15.70 19.98 -19.89
N GLU A 173 16.63 19.59 -20.76
CA GLU A 173 16.42 18.64 -21.87
C GLU A 173 17.78 18.03 -22.27
N PRO A 174 17.95 16.70 -22.28
CA PRO A 174 17.00 15.68 -21.78
C PRO A 174 16.83 15.77 -20.26
N ASN A 175 15.79 15.11 -19.75
CA ASN A 175 15.44 15.04 -18.33
C ASN A 175 14.68 13.72 -18.05
N ASP A 176 14.69 13.24 -16.80
CA ASP A 176 14.08 11.96 -16.41
C ASP A 176 12.78 12.13 -15.58
N TYR A 177 12.18 13.31 -15.67
CA TYR A 177 10.82 13.61 -15.21
C TYR A 177 10.61 13.27 -13.71
N ASN A 178 9.49 12.65 -13.33
CA ASN A 178 9.18 12.38 -11.92
C ASN A 178 9.96 11.23 -11.27
N PHE A 179 11.05 10.72 -11.89
CA PHE A 179 11.84 9.63 -11.32
C PHE A 179 12.47 9.98 -9.96
N ILE A 180 12.83 11.26 -9.76
CA ILE A 180 13.40 11.80 -8.49
C ILE A 180 12.39 11.92 -7.31
N MET A 181 11.23 11.26 -7.40
CA MET A 181 10.12 11.28 -6.43
C MET A 181 9.90 9.88 -5.83
N ASP A 182 11.00 9.22 -5.50
CA ASP A 182 11.17 7.81 -5.13
C ASP A 182 11.52 7.59 -3.64
N GLY A 183 11.39 8.64 -2.82
CA GLY A 183 11.75 8.63 -1.40
C GLY A 183 10.66 8.14 -0.45
N VAL A 184 11.08 7.56 0.67
CA VAL A 184 10.15 7.22 1.78
C VAL A 184 9.67 8.45 2.55
N LEU A 185 10.30 9.62 2.37
CA LEU A 185 9.78 10.93 2.73
C LEU A 185 9.42 11.76 1.48
N PHE A 186 8.40 12.62 1.60
CA PHE A 186 8.17 13.70 0.65
C PHE A 186 9.32 14.72 0.68
N SER A 187 9.42 15.59 -0.34
CA SER A 187 10.52 16.57 -0.49
C SER A 187 10.58 17.63 0.63
N ASN A 188 9.53 17.71 1.45
CA ASN A 188 9.47 18.51 2.69
C ASN A 188 9.91 17.75 3.96
N HIS A 189 10.46 16.54 3.81
CA HIS A 189 10.84 15.58 4.85
C HIS A 189 9.69 15.07 5.74
N THR A 190 8.43 15.12 5.27
CA THR A 190 7.30 14.46 5.97
C THR A 190 7.14 13.00 5.51
N PRO A 191 6.76 12.05 6.40
CA PRO A 191 6.62 10.64 6.04
C PRO A 191 5.59 10.39 4.94
N THR A 192 5.99 9.65 3.90
CA THR A 192 5.02 9.00 3.00
C THR A 192 4.36 7.80 3.69
N PRO A 193 3.26 7.25 3.15
CA PRO A 193 2.75 5.95 3.56
C PRO A 193 3.76 4.80 3.40
N GLY A 194 4.86 4.97 2.64
CA GLY A 194 5.94 4.01 2.49
C GLY A 194 6.82 3.88 3.73
N LEU A 195 7.27 5.00 4.33
CA LEU A 195 8.06 4.96 5.58
C LEU A 195 7.28 4.34 6.73
N ILE A 196 5.97 4.59 6.79
CA ILE A 196 5.09 4.03 7.83
C ILE A 196 4.99 2.50 7.71
N GLU A 197 4.94 1.97 6.48
CA GLU A 197 5.00 0.52 6.24
C GLU A 197 6.39 -0.05 6.57
N HIS A 198 7.46 0.59 6.09
CA HIS A 198 8.83 0.13 6.32
C HIS A 198 9.17 0.06 7.82
N ALA A 199 8.87 1.11 8.59
CA ALA A 199 9.11 1.18 10.03
C ALA A 199 8.42 0.04 10.82
N LYS A 200 7.27 -0.43 10.33
CA LYS A 200 6.58 -1.61 10.88
C LYS A 200 7.21 -2.93 10.39
N ALA A 201 7.59 -3.01 9.12
CA ALA A 201 8.24 -4.20 8.57
C ALA A 201 9.55 -4.55 9.30
N ILE A 202 10.31 -3.53 9.74
CA ILE A 202 11.55 -3.67 10.53
C ILE A 202 11.35 -3.65 12.06
N GLU A 203 10.11 -3.80 12.57
CA GLU A 203 9.86 -3.60 14.01
C GLU A 203 10.70 -4.54 14.90
N PRO A 204 11.35 -4.03 15.97
CA PRO A 204 12.32 -4.83 16.74
C PRO A 204 11.65 -5.80 17.74
N VAL A 205 10.32 -5.85 17.81
CA VAL A 205 9.55 -6.78 18.66
C VAL A 205 8.33 -7.27 17.89
N GLN A 206 8.35 -8.53 17.45
CA GLN A 206 7.25 -9.13 16.69
C GLN A 206 6.38 -10.01 17.59
N THR A 207 5.06 -9.93 17.46
CA THR A 207 4.10 -10.82 18.13
C THR A 207 3.80 -12.02 17.24
N LEU A 208 3.94 -13.24 17.79
CA LEU A 208 3.92 -14.48 17.00
C LEU A 208 2.63 -15.31 17.19
N SER A 209 2.17 -15.49 18.44
CA SER A 209 1.04 -16.37 18.72
C SER A 209 0.39 -16.10 20.09
N LEU A 210 -0.84 -16.61 20.27
CA LEU A 210 -1.62 -16.57 21.51
C LEU A 210 -2.08 -17.99 21.86
N ASP A 211 -1.85 -18.41 23.11
CA ASP A 211 -2.40 -19.63 23.72
C ASP A 211 -3.06 -19.27 25.05
N ALA A 212 -4.39 -19.44 25.15
CA ALA A 212 -5.21 -18.97 26.26
C ALA A 212 -4.93 -17.49 26.64
N ASN A 213 -4.23 -17.23 27.75
CA ASN A 213 -3.82 -15.89 28.19
C ASN A 213 -2.30 -15.63 28.05
N LYS A 214 -1.62 -16.36 27.18
CA LYS A 214 -0.17 -16.27 26.96
C LYS A 214 0.12 -15.85 25.53
N VAL A 215 0.86 -14.77 25.35
CA VAL A 215 1.35 -14.34 24.03
C VAL A 215 2.84 -14.65 23.90
N THR A 216 3.24 -15.24 22.79
CA THR A 216 4.66 -15.38 22.44
C THR A 216 5.08 -14.23 21.53
N ILE A 217 6.19 -13.60 21.88
CA ILE A 217 6.85 -12.54 21.11
C ILE A 217 8.31 -12.93 20.85
N ILE A 218 8.94 -12.31 19.85
CA ILE A 218 10.39 -12.41 19.62
C ILE A 218 11.05 -11.04 19.73
N ASN A 219 12.16 -10.99 20.48
CA ASN A 219 13.07 -9.85 20.46
C ASN A 219 13.94 -9.91 19.19
N ARG A 220 13.88 -8.88 18.34
CA ARG A 220 14.70 -8.77 17.12
C ARG A 220 15.91 -7.84 17.26
N TYR A 221 16.08 -7.13 18.38
CA TYR A 221 17.32 -6.37 18.64
C TYR A 221 18.54 -7.31 18.71
N ASP A 222 19.70 -6.83 18.26
CA ASP A 222 20.96 -7.59 18.25
C ASP A 222 21.73 -7.52 19.58
N PHE A 223 21.55 -6.45 20.35
CA PHE A 223 22.38 -6.14 21.52
C PHE A 223 21.63 -5.95 22.84
N ILE A 224 20.36 -5.55 22.80
CA ILE A 224 19.59 -5.15 23.99
C ILE A 224 18.40 -6.07 24.28
N GLY A 225 17.96 -6.08 25.54
CA GLY A 225 16.69 -6.67 25.94
C GLY A 225 15.52 -5.73 25.67
N LEU A 226 14.39 -5.95 26.36
CA LEU A 226 13.13 -5.21 26.17
C LEU A 226 12.78 -4.31 27.37
N GLU A 227 13.71 -4.10 28.31
CA GLU A 227 13.50 -3.38 29.57
C GLU A 227 13.13 -1.90 29.37
N HIS A 228 13.52 -1.29 28.25
CA HIS A 228 13.18 0.08 27.84
C HIS A 228 11.74 0.24 27.33
N LEU A 229 11.04 -0.86 27.05
CA LEU A 229 9.67 -0.86 26.55
C LEU A 229 8.66 -1.15 27.66
N ARG A 230 7.48 -0.54 27.59
CA ARG A 230 6.25 -0.99 28.25
C ARG A 230 5.33 -1.60 27.21
N CYS A 231 4.55 -2.61 27.58
CA CYS A 231 3.58 -3.25 26.71
C CYS A 231 2.18 -3.11 27.29
N ASN A 232 1.22 -2.71 26.46
CA ASN A 232 -0.20 -2.73 26.80
C ASN A 232 -0.94 -3.69 25.86
N TRP A 233 -1.89 -4.44 26.40
CA TRP A 233 -2.78 -5.31 25.62
C TRP A 233 -4.19 -4.72 25.56
N GLU A 234 -4.90 -4.91 24.44
CA GLU A 234 -6.30 -4.50 24.30
C GLU A 234 -7.06 -5.35 23.26
N ILE A 235 -8.36 -5.61 23.45
CA ILE A 235 -9.20 -6.38 22.51
C ILE A 235 -9.90 -5.45 21.52
N VAL A 236 -9.32 -5.26 20.33
CA VAL A 236 -9.90 -4.43 19.28
C VAL A 236 -11.03 -5.20 18.59
N ALA A 237 -12.27 -4.72 18.73
CA ALA A 237 -13.48 -5.35 18.18
C ALA A 237 -14.47 -4.30 17.63
N GLU A 238 -15.34 -4.70 16.71
CA GLU A 238 -16.31 -3.79 16.08
C GLU A 238 -17.22 -3.09 17.11
N GLY A 239 -17.26 -1.76 17.08
CA GLY A 239 -18.26 -0.92 17.76
C GLY A 239 -18.28 -0.94 19.30
N LYS A 240 -17.38 -1.66 19.98
CA LYS A 240 -17.40 -1.87 21.44
C LYS A 240 -16.34 -1.09 22.20
N ILE A 241 -16.60 -0.85 23.49
CA ILE A 241 -15.57 -0.45 24.45
C ILE A 241 -14.66 -1.65 24.72
N VAL A 242 -13.36 -1.40 24.70
CA VAL A 242 -12.31 -2.40 24.66
C VAL A 242 -11.76 -2.72 26.07
N PRO A 243 -11.79 -3.98 26.53
CA PRO A 243 -10.97 -4.45 27.65
C PRO A 243 -9.48 -4.33 27.34
N ARG A 244 -8.69 -3.87 28.32
CA ARG A 244 -7.27 -3.59 28.17
C ARG A 244 -6.50 -3.71 29.48
N GLY A 245 -5.20 -3.98 29.39
CA GLY A 245 -4.29 -4.06 30.53
C GLY A 245 -2.86 -3.63 30.21
N GLU A 246 -2.00 -3.72 31.21
CA GLU A 246 -0.55 -3.67 31.06
C GLU A 246 -0.01 -5.10 31.07
N VAL A 247 1.07 -5.36 30.34
CA VAL A 247 1.76 -6.65 30.30
C VAL A 247 3.13 -6.45 30.96
N GLU A 248 3.41 -7.20 32.03
CA GLU A 248 4.75 -7.22 32.60
C GLU A 248 5.73 -7.84 31.58
N ILE A 249 6.79 -7.10 31.26
CA ILE A 249 7.89 -7.58 30.42
C ILE A 249 9.02 -8.04 31.36
N PRO A 250 9.33 -9.35 31.42
CA PRO A 250 10.43 -9.86 32.25
C PRO A 250 11.78 -9.22 31.92
N THR A 251 12.60 -8.99 32.94
CA THR A 251 14.01 -8.59 32.77
C THR A 251 14.87 -9.76 32.29
N GLY A 252 15.84 -9.49 31.42
CA GLY A 252 16.81 -10.48 30.92
C GLY A 252 16.39 -11.20 29.65
N ILE A 253 15.35 -10.73 28.95
CA ILE A 253 15.00 -11.19 27.59
C ILE A 253 16.18 -10.87 26.67
N LYS A 254 16.69 -11.88 25.97
CA LYS A 254 17.92 -11.72 25.17
C LYS A 254 17.63 -11.31 23.73
N PRO A 255 18.59 -10.66 23.05
CA PRO A 255 18.63 -10.59 21.59
C PRO A 255 18.25 -11.90 20.91
N HIS A 256 17.47 -11.81 19.84
CA HIS A 256 17.03 -12.92 18.99
C HIS A 256 16.31 -14.08 19.70
N THR A 257 15.77 -13.88 20.92
CA THR A 257 15.01 -14.92 21.65
C THR A 257 13.51 -14.69 21.63
N GLU A 258 12.77 -15.79 21.52
CA GLU A 258 11.34 -15.84 21.83
C GLU A 258 11.10 -15.83 23.35
N VAL A 259 10.03 -15.18 23.78
CA VAL A 259 9.56 -15.17 25.16
C VAL A 259 8.04 -15.15 25.21
N THR A 260 7.48 -15.91 26.15
CA THR A 260 6.05 -15.92 26.43
C THR A 260 5.73 -14.93 27.55
N LEU A 261 4.86 -13.97 27.26
CA LEU A 261 4.29 -13.01 28.23
C LEU A 261 2.91 -13.48 28.68
N THR A 262 2.59 -13.27 29.97
CA THR A 262 1.25 -13.54 30.51
C THR A 262 0.39 -12.28 30.46
N LEU A 263 -0.82 -12.41 29.95
CA LEU A 263 -1.80 -11.34 29.80
C LEU A 263 -2.73 -11.33 31.01
N ASP A 264 -2.30 -10.66 32.08
CA ASP A 264 -3.12 -10.55 33.28
C ASP A 264 -4.43 -9.81 33.00
N GLY A 265 -5.52 -10.37 33.51
CA GLY A 265 -6.88 -9.92 33.24
C GLY A 265 -7.48 -10.40 31.90
N PHE A 266 -6.72 -11.03 31.00
CA PHE A 266 -7.27 -11.61 29.78
C PHE A 266 -7.87 -13.01 30.04
N SER A 267 -9.11 -13.23 29.61
CA SER A 267 -9.73 -14.57 29.55
C SER A 267 -10.66 -14.70 28.34
N ASN A 268 -10.98 -15.95 27.98
CA ASN A 268 -11.93 -16.24 26.89
C ASN A 268 -13.35 -15.73 27.19
N ASP A 269 -13.68 -15.45 28.46
CA ASP A 269 -14.98 -14.89 28.83
C ASP A 269 -15.14 -13.45 28.32
N LEU A 270 -14.05 -12.67 28.28
CA LEU A 270 -14.06 -11.31 27.72
C LEU A 270 -14.42 -11.24 26.23
N ILE A 271 -14.26 -12.34 25.50
CA ILE A 271 -14.62 -12.44 24.07
C ILE A 271 -15.94 -13.17 23.81
N SER A 272 -16.55 -13.79 24.83
CA SER A 272 -17.78 -14.58 24.68
C SER A 272 -18.99 -13.78 24.20
N ASP A 273 -19.09 -12.51 24.59
CA ASP A 273 -20.13 -11.58 24.14
C ASP A 273 -19.81 -10.90 22.79
N ILE A 274 -18.63 -11.15 22.19
CA ILE A 274 -18.23 -10.52 20.93
C ILE A 274 -18.89 -11.23 19.75
N ILE A 275 -19.71 -10.48 19.01
CA ILE A 275 -20.32 -10.91 17.76
C ILE A 275 -19.50 -10.29 16.63
N GLY A 276 -18.98 -11.13 15.73
CA GLY A 276 -18.13 -10.71 14.63
C GLY A 276 -16.66 -10.61 14.99
N GLU A 277 -15.91 -9.82 14.22
CA GLU A 277 -14.46 -9.87 14.17
C GLU A 277 -13.80 -9.16 15.37
N ALA A 278 -12.73 -9.75 15.88
CA ALA A 278 -11.93 -9.15 16.94
C ALA A 278 -10.47 -9.60 16.91
N TYR A 279 -9.60 -8.74 17.43
CA TYR A 279 -8.17 -8.90 17.51
C TYR A 279 -7.67 -8.63 18.93
N LEU A 280 -6.74 -9.45 19.41
CA LEU A 280 -5.87 -9.05 20.51
C LEU A 280 -4.77 -8.16 19.94
N GLN A 281 -4.73 -6.90 20.36
CA GLN A 281 -3.66 -5.97 20.06
C GLN A 281 -2.67 -5.89 21.22
N LEU A 282 -1.38 -5.84 20.90
CA LEU A 282 -0.31 -5.46 21.83
C LEU A 282 0.45 -4.26 21.28
N ALA A 283 0.74 -3.27 22.13
CA ALA A 283 1.47 -2.05 21.74
C ALA A 283 2.72 -1.86 22.61
N PHE A 284 3.89 -1.87 21.98
CA PHE A 284 5.19 -1.72 22.64
C PHE A 284 5.67 -0.27 22.54
N LYS A 285 5.82 0.41 23.68
CA LYS A 285 6.07 1.85 23.76
C LYS A 285 7.27 2.16 24.65
N LEU A 286 8.05 3.19 24.31
CA LEU A 286 9.20 3.61 25.13
C LEU A 286 8.75 4.05 26.53
N LYS A 287 9.46 3.59 27.57
CA LYS A 287 9.24 4.00 28.98
C LYS A 287 9.76 5.41 29.28
N GLN A 288 10.81 5.84 28.59
CA GLN A 288 11.56 7.08 28.86
C GLN A 288 11.87 7.83 27.55
N ASP A 289 12.24 9.10 27.65
CA ASP A 289 12.72 9.89 26.51
C ASP A 289 14.07 9.37 26.03
N THR A 290 14.28 9.37 24.71
CA THR A 290 15.60 9.17 24.09
C THR A 290 16.15 10.50 23.59
N ASN A 291 17.33 10.48 22.98
CA ASN A 291 17.90 11.62 22.27
C ASN A 291 17.13 11.98 20.98
N TRP A 292 16.31 11.07 20.44
CA TRP A 292 15.58 11.20 19.16
C TRP A 292 14.05 11.31 19.29
N VAL A 293 13.42 10.74 20.33
CA VAL A 293 11.96 10.81 20.53
C VAL A 293 11.56 10.77 22.02
N SER A 294 10.40 11.31 22.35
CA SER A 294 9.84 11.27 23.71
C SER A 294 9.26 9.92 24.12
N ALA A 295 9.17 9.71 25.43
CA ALA A 295 8.53 8.57 26.06
C ALA A 295 7.09 8.35 25.54
N GLY A 296 6.71 7.08 25.39
CA GLY A 296 5.39 6.68 24.89
C GLY A 296 5.27 6.57 23.37
N HIS A 297 6.29 6.96 22.60
CA HIS A 297 6.41 6.59 21.19
C HIS A 297 6.31 5.06 21.02
N GLN A 298 5.59 4.62 19.99
CA GLN A 298 5.29 3.21 19.71
C GLN A 298 6.34 2.63 18.76
N VAL A 299 7.11 1.68 19.27
CA VAL A 299 8.25 1.04 18.58
C VAL A 299 7.81 -0.19 17.79
N ALA A 300 6.77 -0.88 18.26
CA ALA A 300 6.20 -2.06 17.61
C ALA A 300 4.72 -2.24 18.02
N PHE A 301 3.94 -2.97 17.23
CA PHE A 301 2.61 -3.43 17.64
C PHE A 301 2.21 -4.75 16.99
N GLY A 302 1.61 -5.65 17.76
CA GLY A 302 1.07 -6.91 17.26
C GLY A 302 -0.46 -6.88 17.20
N GLN A 303 -1.04 -7.58 16.23
CA GLN A 303 -2.46 -7.96 16.24
C GLN A 303 -2.61 -9.45 15.91
N LEU A 304 -3.39 -10.17 16.72
CA LEU A 304 -3.73 -11.58 16.51
C LEU A 304 -5.26 -11.71 16.44
N GLN A 305 -5.81 -12.33 15.39
CA GLN A 305 -7.26 -12.50 15.26
C GLN A 305 -7.76 -13.52 16.29
N ILE A 306 -8.74 -13.13 17.11
CA ILE A 306 -9.34 -13.95 18.17
C ILE A 306 -10.84 -14.24 17.94
N SER A 307 -11.48 -13.52 17.01
CA SER A 307 -12.81 -13.86 16.50
C SER A 307 -12.91 -13.54 15.00
N LYS A 308 -13.74 -14.31 14.28
CA LYS A 308 -13.88 -14.22 12.81
C LYS A 308 -14.95 -13.21 12.38
N PRO A 309 -14.82 -12.61 11.19
CA PRO A 309 -15.86 -11.74 10.62
C PRO A 309 -17.15 -12.50 10.25
N VAL A 310 -18.22 -11.74 10.03
CA VAL A 310 -19.56 -12.25 9.69
C VAL A 310 -19.82 -12.09 8.19
N SER A 311 -20.31 -13.14 7.53
CA SER A 311 -20.64 -13.11 6.10
C SER A 311 -21.86 -12.24 5.78
N ILE A 312 -21.94 -11.74 4.53
CA ILE A 312 -23.10 -10.96 4.06
C ILE A 312 -24.41 -11.75 4.23
N ALA A 313 -24.40 -13.06 3.96
CA ALA A 313 -25.57 -13.91 4.13
C ALA A 313 -26.07 -13.95 5.59
N THR A 314 -25.16 -14.06 6.56
CA THR A 314 -25.51 -14.04 7.99
C THR A 314 -25.97 -12.66 8.43
N LEU A 315 -25.31 -11.58 7.98
CA LEU A 315 -25.75 -10.20 8.22
C LEU A 315 -27.20 -9.99 7.73
N GLN A 316 -27.52 -10.39 6.49
CA GLN A 316 -28.88 -10.28 5.96
C GLN A 316 -29.91 -11.12 6.71
N SER A 317 -29.57 -12.34 7.15
CA SER A 317 -30.49 -13.16 7.96
C SER A 317 -30.80 -12.58 9.35
N SER A 318 -30.05 -11.57 9.80
CA SER A 318 -30.28 -10.86 11.05
C SER A 318 -31.11 -9.57 10.89
N GLU A 319 -31.35 -9.09 9.67
CA GLU A 319 -32.15 -7.89 9.45
C GLU A 319 -33.65 -8.20 9.69
N PRO A 320 -34.38 -7.34 10.42
CA PRO A 320 -35.78 -7.61 10.76
C PRO A 320 -36.65 -7.61 9.50
N SER A 321 -37.58 -8.56 9.42
CA SER A 321 -38.60 -8.61 8.36
C SER A 321 -39.37 -7.29 8.34
N THR A 322 -39.12 -6.53 7.28
CA THR A 322 -39.78 -5.28 6.94
C THR A 322 -40.67 -5.52 5.71
N GLY A 323 -41.54 -4.57 5.38
CA GLY A 323 -42.53 -4.75 4.32
C GLY A 323 -41.94 -5.06 2.93
N LYS A 324 -42.80 -5.52 2.01
CA LYS A 324 -42.39 -5.90 0.65
C LYS A 324 -41.83 -4.71 -0.15
N PRO A 325 -40.59 -4.78 -0.69
CA PRO A 325 -40.08 -3.77 -1.64
C PRO A 325 -40.96 -3.67 -2.89
N ALA A 326 -41.06 -2.46 -3.46
CA ALA A 326 -41.88 -2.20 -4.64
C ALA A 326 -41.03 -1.84 -5.87
N ILE A 327 -41.57 -2.08 -7.07
CA ILE A 327 -40.90 -1.79 -8.35
C ILE A 327 -41.82 -0.95 -9.24
N GLU A 328 -41.30 0.17 -9.75
CA GLU A 328 -42.00 1.09 -10.64
C GLU A 328 -41.18 1.30 -11.92
N ARG A 329 -41.82 1.19 -13.09
CA ARG A 329 -41.17 1.53 -14.36
C ARG A 329 -41.44 2.99 -14.73
N ALA A 330 -40.66 3.89 -14.15
CA ALA A 330 -40.79 5.33 -14.34
C ALA A 330 -40.56 5.79 -15.80
N SER A 331 -39.80 5.05 -16.62
CA SER A 331 -39.71 5.31 -18.07
C SER A 331 -39.37 4.05 -18.89
N GLN A 332 -39.20 4.20 -20.21
CA GLN A 332 -38.69 3.10 -21.04
C GLN A 332 -37.29 2.64 -20.59
N SER A 333 -36.43 3.56 -20.13
CA SER A 333 -35.06 3.30 -19.70
C SER A 333 -34.84 3.33 -18.18
N LEU A 334 -35.77 3.84 -17.37
CA LEU A 334 -35.60 3.96 -15.92
C LEU A 334 -36.55 3.02 -15.16
N LEU A 335 -35.97 2.24 -14.25
CA LEU A 335 -36.65 1.34 -13.33
C LEU A 335 -36.33 1.76 -11.90
N LEU A 336 -37.35 1.98 -11.06
CA LEU A 336 -37.20 2.32 -9.65
C LEU A 336 -37.49 1.10 -8.79
N ILE A 337 -36.65 0.86 -7.79
CA ILE A 337 -36.93 -0.03 -6.66
C ILE A 337 -37.15 0.85 -5.44
N HIS A 338 -38.31 0.77 -4.82
CA HIS A 338 -38.63 1.45 -3.57
C HIS A 338 -38.45 0.49 -2.40
N SER A 339 -37.78 0.96 -1.35
CA SER A 339 -37.53 0.18 -0.14
C SER A 339 -38.82 -0.07 0.66
N ALA A 340 -38.77 -1.04 1.57
CA ALA A 340 -39.88 -1.46 2.42
C ALA A 340 -40.56 -0.32 3.18
N SER A 341 -39.78 0.54 3.85
CA SER A 341 -40.30 1.71 4.56
C SER A 341 -40.48 2.93 3.65
N LYS A 342 -40.11 2.81 2.37
CA LYS A 342 -39.96 3.90 1.39
C LYS A 342 -38.94 4.97 1.83
N SER A 343 -38.04 4.63 2.75
CA SER A 343 -36.93 5.50 3.16
C SER A 343 -35.86 5.64 2.07
N SER A 344 -35.69 4.60 1.25
CA SER A 344 -34.80 4.58 0.07
C SER A 344 -35.59 4.35 -1.23
N THR A 345 -35.06 4.87 -2.34
CA THR A 345 -35.49 4.54 -3.70
C THR A 345 -34.28 4.52 -4.62
N TRP A 346 -34.09 3.41 -5.31
CA TRP A 346 -32.94 3.10 -6.17
C TRP A 346 -33.37 3.10 -7.63
N GLY A 347 -32.80 3.99 -8.45
CA GLY A 347 -33.09 4.10 -9.88
C GLY A 347 -32.03 3.43 -10.73
N ILE A 348 -32.42 2.39 -11.46
CA ILE A 348 -31.57 1.61 -12.37
C ILE A 348 -31.85 2.04 -13.81
N ASN A 349 -30.81 2.42 -14.55
CA ASN A 349 -30.92 2.69 -15.99
C ASN A 349 -30.74 1.38 -16.76
N LEU A 350 -31.77 0.99 -17.52
CA LEU A 350 -31.86 -0.26 -18.26
C LEU A 350 -31.06 -0.28 -19.56
N ALA A 351 -30.55 0.87 -20.01
CA ALA A 351 -29.65 0.98 -21.17
C ALA A 351 -28.17 0.95 -20.76
N GLU A 352 -27.82 1.66 -19.67
CA GLU A 352 -26.47 1.67 -19.09
C GLU A 352 -26.19 0.46 -18.20
N GLY A 353 -27.24 -0.18 -17.66
CA GLY A 353 -27.15 -1.35 -16.79
C GLY A 353 -26.58 -1.07 -15.40
N ALA A 354 -26.69 0.17 -14.92
CA ALA A 354 -26.13 0.65 -13.66
C ALA A 354 -27.19 1.33 -12.79
N LEU A 355 -26.88 1.46 -11.50
CA LEU A 355 -27.62 2.32 -10.57
C LEU A 355 -27.24 3.78 -10.85
N VAL A 356 -28.23 4.62 -11.22
CA VAL A 356 -28.06 6.02 -11.64
C VAL A 356 -28.69 7.03 -10.69
N SER A 357 -29.48 6.57 -9.72
CA SER A 357 -30.11 7.39 -8.68
C SER A 357 -30.24 6.56 -7.40
N TRP A 358 -29.97 7.17 -6.26
CA TRP A 358 -30.34 6.64 -4.96
C TRP A 358 -30.86 7.80 -4.12
N LYS A 359 -32.17 7.87 -3.95
CA LYS A 359 -32.82 8.85 -3.09
C LYS A 359 -33.03 8.27 -1.71
N ARG A 360 -32.57 8.98 -0.67
CA ARG A 360 -32.81 8.64 0.75
C ARG A 360 -33.55 9.80 1.41
N SER A 361 -34.74 9.55 1.96
CA SER A 361 -35.63 10.59 2.50
C SER A 361 -35.85 11.77 1.53
N ASN A 362 -36.05 11.46 0.24
CA ASN A 362 -36.16 12.39 -0.90
C ASN A 362 -34.92 13.24 -1.24
N VAL A 363 -33.77 13.02 -0.59
CA VAL A 363 -32.48 13.60 -0.99
C VAL A 363 -31.78 12.64 -1.96
N GLU A 364 -31.40 13.12 -3.15
CA GLU A 364 -30.56 12.36 -4.09
C GLU A 364 -29.13 12.25 -3.55
N LEU A 365 -28.57 11.05 -3.57
CA LEU A 365 -27.24 10.75 -3.05
C LEU A 365 -26.20 10.59 -4.17
N LEU A 366 -26.60 10.04 -5.32
CA LEU A 366 -25.70 9.81 -6.45
C LEU A 366 -25.56 11.06 -7.31
N THR A 367 -24.32 11.50 -7.55
CA THR A 367 -23.98 12.54 -8.53
C THR A 367 -23.44 11.95 -9.84
N THR A 368 -22.97 10.70 -9.81
CA THR A 368 -22.70 9.87 -10.99
C THR A 368 -23.34 8.50 -10.82
N PRO A 369 -23.54 7.73 -11.90
CA PRO A 369 -23.86 6.31 -11.80
C PRO A 369 -22.82 5.51 -11.00
N LEU A 370 -23.24 4.32 -10.55
CA LEU A 370 -22.43 3.29 -9.89
C LEU A 370 -22.29 2.05 -10.82
N PRO A 371 -21.45 2.12 -11.88
CA PRO A 371 -21.09 0.96 -12.69
C PRO A 371 -20.04 0.08 -12.01
N VAL A 372 -19.85 -1.13 -12.55
CA VAL A 372 -18.65 -1.95 -12.30
C VAL A 372 -17.44 -1.29 -12.97
N ASP A 373 -16.32 -1.25 -12.25
CA ASP A 373 -15.08 -0.60 -12.66
C ASP A 373 -13.86 -1.51 -12.41
N PHE A 374 -12.87 -1.40 -13.28
CA PHE A 374 -11.67 -2.25 -13.34
C PHE A 374 -10.35 -1.46 -13.30
N TYR A 375 -10.38 -0.13 -13.28
CA TYR A 375 -9.20 0.72 -13.52
C TYR A 375 -8.87 1.67 -12.35
N ARG A 376 -7.58 1.86 -12.09
CA ARG A 376 -7.03 2.85 -11.15
C ARG A 376 -6.09 3.80 -11.89
N ALA A 377 -5.90 5.01 -11.35
CA ALA A 377 -4.96 5.96 -11.94
C ALA A 377 -3.55 5.40 -11.83
N LEU A 378 -2.67 5.58 -12.82
CA LEU A 378 -1.39 4.87 -12.75
C LEU A 378 -0.54 5.37 -11.56
N THR A 379 -0.05 4.44 -10.75
CA THR A 379 1.12 4.66 -9.89
C THR A 379 2.41 4.58 -10.71
N ASP A 380 3.53 5.08 -10.19
CA ASP A 380 4.80 4.98 -10.91
C ASP A 380 5.26 3.52 -11.10
N ASN A 381 4.89 2.64 -10.16
CA ASN A 381 5.01 1.20 -10.33
C ASN A 381 4.12 0.65 -11.46
N ASP A 382 2.90 1.17 -11.63
CA ASP A 382 2.06 0.81 -12.77
C ASP A 382 2.65 1.33 -14.10
N ARG A 383 3.26 2.53 -14.09
CA ARG A 383 3.96 3.10 -15.26
C ARG A 383 5.16 2.26 -15.69
N GLY A 384 5.85 1.61 -14.75
CA GLY A 384 6.91 0.64 -15.04
C GLY A 384 6.38 -0.74 -15.47
N GLY A 385 5.38 -1.26 -14.76
CA GLY A 385 4.82 -2.60 -14.91
C GLY A 385 3.51 -2.69 -15.70
N HIS A 386 2.49 -3.34 -15.11
CA HIS A 386 1.25 -3.75 -15.80
C HIS A 386 0.37 -2.57 -16.30
N GLY A 387 0.56 -1.35 -15.79
CA GLY A 387 -0.20 -0.17 -16.23
C GLY A 387 -0.02 0.16 -17.72
N LYS A 388 1.14 -0.18 -18.30
CA LYS A 388 1.38 -0.11 -19.76
C LYS A 388 0.32 -0.92 -20.52
N GLU A 389 0.11 -2.17 -20.11
CA GLU A 389 -0.88 -3.07 -20.70
C GLU A 389 -2.31 -2.56 -20.46
N TRP A 390 -2.62 -2.05 -19.27
CA TRP A 390 -3.95 -1.47 -18.98
C TRP A 390 -4.29 -0.27 -19.87
N LEU A 391 -3.29 0.53 -20.26
CA LEU A 391 -3.46 1.62 -21.22
C LEU A 391 -3.61 1.10 -22.66
N GLU A 392 -2.72 0.20 -23.11
CA GLU A 392 -2.74 -0.40 -24.45
C GLU A 392 -4.05 -1.15 -24.73
N GLN A 393 -4.49 -1.98 -23.77
CA GLN A 393 -5.75 -2.71 -23.84
C GLN A 393 -6.96 -1.89 -23.39
N ARG A 394 -6.78 -0.57 -23.19
CA ARG A 394 -7.84 0.44 -22.97
C ARG A 394 -8.78 0.12 -21.80
N LEU A 395 -8.25 -0.45 -20.72
CA LEU A 395 -9.00 -0.78 -19.50
C LEU A 395 -9.74 0.45 -18.94
N HIS A 396 -9.08 1.60 -18.97
CA HIS A 396 -9.58 2.93 -18.64
C HIS A 396 -10.68 3.50 -19.58
N GLN A 397 -11.04 2.79 -20.65
CA GLN A 397 -12.07 3.16 -21.63
C GLN A 397 -13.18 2.09 -21.73
N THR A 398 -13.24 1.17 -20.77
CA THR A 398 -14.29 0.15 -20.72
C THR A 398 -15.68 0.78 -20.55
N SER A 399 -16.67 0.21 -21.23
CA SER A 399 -18.06 0.65 -21.17
C SER A 399 -19.00 -0.55 -21.12
N HIS A 400 -20.13 -0.38 -20.45
CA HIS A 400 -21.11 -1.46 -20.25
C HIS A 400 -22.18 -1.44 -21.35
N HIS A 401 -22.51 -2.62 -21.87
CA HIS A 401 -23.53 -2.85 -22.88
C HIS A 401 -24.54 -3.88 -22.39
N VAL A 402 -25.74 -3.44 -22.04
CA VAL A 402 -26.83 -4.32 -21.60
C VAL A 402 -27.30 -5.21 -22.76
N ARG A 403 -27.38 -6.51 -22.52
CA ARG A 403 -27.96 -7.49 -23.44
C ARG A 403 -29.37 -7.93 -23.01
N ARG A 404 -29.62 -8.02 -21.70
CA ARG A 404 -30.88 -8.48 -21.12
C ARG A 404 -31.11 -7.88 -19.74
N VAL A 405 -32.35 -7.52 -19.44
CA VAL A 405 -32.84 -7.22 -18.09
C VAL A 405 -33.92 -8.23 -17.74
N GLN A 406 -33.91 -8.73 -16.51
CA GLN A 406 -34.94 -9.55 -15.91
C GLN A 406 -35.28 -9.03 -14.52
N SER A 407 -36.55 -9.12 -14.12
CA SER A 407 -36.99 -8.78 -12.77
C SER A 407 -37.85 -9.89 -12.20
N SER A 408 -37.50 -10.37 -11.01
CA SER A 408 -38.25 -11.33 -10.21
C SER A 408 -38.70 -10.68 -8.90
N ASN A 409 -39.89 -11.05 -8.43
CA ASN A 409 -40.46 -10.54 -7.19
C ASN A 409 -41.11 -11.73 -6.47
N THR A 410 -40.58 -12.08 -5.31
CA THR A 410 -41.16 -13.12 -4.42
C THR A 410 -42.16 -12.44 -3.48
N ASP A 411 -42.46 -12.97 -2.29
CA ASP A 411 -43.23 -12.21 -1.30
C ASP A 411 -42.37 -11.36 -0.37
N ASP A 412 -41.16 -11.81 -0.04
CA ASP A 412 -40.26 -11.08 0.87
C ASP A 412 -39.16 -10.28 0.16
N THR A 413 -38.80 -10.63 -1.10
CA THR A 413 -37.65 -10.02 -1.78
C THR A 413 -37.90 -9.69 -3.25
N LEU A 414 -37.17 -8.67 -3.74
CA LEU A 414 -37.21 -8.19 -5.11
C LEU A 414 -35.82 -8.22 -5.75
N GLN A 415 -35.73 -8.73 -6.98
CA GLN A 415 -34.47 -8.92 -7.69
C GLN A 415 -34.57 -8.33 -9.10
N VAL A 416 -33.58 -7.52 -9.49
CA VAL A 416 -33.36 -7.05 -10.86
C VAL A 416 -32.00 -7.55 -11.33
N GLN A 417 -32.00 -8.42 -12.33
CA GLN A 417 -30.81 -9.02 -12.93
C GLN A 417 -30.55 -8.41 -14.31
N ILE A 418 -29.31 -8.00 -14.55
CA ILE A 418 -28.85 -7.36 -15.78
C ILE A 418 -27.71 -8.21 -16.34
N THR A 419 -27.95 -8.85 -17.48
CA THR A 419 -26.91 -9.52 -18.26
C THR A 419 -26.36 -8.53 -19.29
N GLY A 420 -25.04 -8.35 -19.30
CA GLY A 420 -24.39 -7.40 -20.19
C GLY A 420 -22.98 -7.84 -20.58
N ARG A 421 -22.26 -6.90 -21.18
CA ARG A 421 -20.85 -7.03 -21.58
C ARG A 421 -20.15 -5.74 -21.24
N ILE A 422 -19.03 -5.79 -20.51
CA ILE A 422 -18.12 -4.66 -20.33
C ILE A 422 -16.98 -4.83 -21.33
N ALA A 423 -16.76 -3.85 -22.19
CA ALA A 423 -15.72 -3.89 -23.22
C ALA A 423 -15.16 -2.49 -23.51
N PRO A 424 -13.87 -2.36 -23.88
CA PRO A 424 -13.32 -1.12 -24.40
C PRO A 424 -13.69 -0.91 -25.88
N PRO A 425 -13.51 0.31 -26.42
CA PRO A 425 -13.58 0.54 -27.86
C PRO A 425 -12.45 -0.20 -28.61
N VAL A 426 -12.73 -0.56 -29.87
CA VAL A 426 -11.80 -1.08 -30.91
C VAL A 426 -10.99 -2.35 -30.58
N LEU A 427 -11.23 -3.02 -29.45
CA LEU A 427 -10.55 -4.28 -29.09
C LEU A 427 -11.52 -5.47 -29.01
N ALA A 428 -10.95 -6.67 -28.96
CA ALA A 428 -11.68 -7.94 -29.12
C ALA A 428 -11.83 -8.74 -27.81
N TRP A 429 -11.45 -8.16 -26.68
CA TRP A 429 -11.71 -8.70 -25.34
C TRP A 429 -12.96 -8.09 -24.70
N ALA A 430 -13.49 -8.74 -23.67
CA ALA A 430 -14.53 -8.22 -22.80
C ALA A 430 -14.63 -9.00 -21.48
N VAL A 431 -15.40 -8.47 -20.54
CA VAL A 431 -16.02 -9.24 -19.45
C VAL A 431 -17.50 -9.41 -19.79
N ASP A 432 -17.97 -10.65 -19.93
CA ASP A 432 -19.41 -10.92 -19.90
C ASP A 432 -19.87 -10.88 -18.45
N VAL A 433 -20.89 -10.08 -18.13
CA VAL A 433 -21.28 -9.77 -16.73
C VAL A 433 -22.74 -10.05 -16.44
N VAL A 434 -23.02 -10.46 -15.20
CA VAL A 434 -24.34 -10.57 -14.61
C VAL A 434 -24.36 -9.75 -13.33
N THR A 435 -24.99 -8.58 -13.38
CA THR A 435 -25.20 -7.70 -12.23
C THR A 435 -26.60 -7.94 -11.67
N THR A 436 -26.68 -8.27 -10.39
CA THR A 436 -27.92 -8.57 -9.68
C THR A 436 -28.12 -7.56 -8.54
N TYR A 437 -29.17 -6.75 -8.65
CA TYR A 437 -29.66 -5.90 -7.58
C TYR A 437 -30.75 -6.64 -6.81
N HIS A 438 -30.47 -7.04 -5.57
CA HIS A 438 -31.40 -7.75 -4.69
C HIS A 438 -31.78 -6.85 -3.51
N SER A 439 -33.04 -6.40 -3.48
CA SER A 439 -33.57 -5.61 -2.37
C SER A 439 -34.30 -6.51 -1.39
N CYS A 440 -33.89 -6.42 -0.13
CA CYS A 440 -34.53 -7.03 1.02
C CYS A 440 -34.81 -5.91 2.03
N GLY A 441 -36.07 -5.69 2.38
CA GLY A 441 -36.41 -4.66 3.35
C GLY A 441 -35.98 -3.24 2.92
N ASP A 442 -35.09 -2.64 3.71
CA ASP A 442 -34.51 -1.31 3.44
C ASP A 442 -33.06 -1.33 2.92
N THR A 443 -32.49 -2.52 2.65
CA THR A 443 -31.13 -2.68 2.12
C THR A 443 -31.11 -3.14 0.65
N LEU A 444 -29.98 -2.90 -0.02
CA LEU A 444 -29.74 -3.32 -1.39
C LEU A 444 -28.43 -4.11 -1.47
N ARG A 445 -28.54 -5.42 -1.74
CA ARG A 445 -27.40 -6.28 -2.08
C ARG A 445 -27.11 -6.13 -3.57
N LEU A 446 -25.93 -5.62 -3.88
CA LEU A 446 -25.32 -5.72 -5.20
C LEU A 446 -24.54 -7.04 -5.24
N HIS A 447 -24.87 -7.91 -6.19
CA HIS A 447 -24.09 -9.10 -6.55
C HIS A 447 -23.62 -8.96 -8.00
N VAL A 448 -22.35 -9.28 -8.28
CA VAL A 448 -21.77 -9.19 -9.62
C VAL A 448 -20.96 -10.44 -9.90
N HIS A 449 -21.39 -11.19 -10.91
CA HIS A 449 -20.61 -12.26 -11.54
C HIS A 449 -20.01 -11.77 -12.86
N GLY A 450 -18.75 -12.12 -13.15
CA GLY A 450 -18.04 -11.68 -14.36
C GLY A 450 -17.08 -12.70 -14.94
N LYS A 451 -17.12 -12.85 -16.28
CA LYS A 451 -16.29 -13.77 -17.06
C LYS A 451 -15.45 -13.01 -18.11
N PRO A 452 -14.18 -12.69 -17.79
CA PRO A 452 -13.23 -12.14 -18.76
C PRO A 452 -12.95 -13.12 -19.91
N HIS A 453 -12.80 -12.63 -21.14
CA HIS A 453 -12.48 -13.44 -22.32
C HIS A 453 -12.02 -12.58 -23.51
N GLY A 454 -11.44 -13.23 -24.52
CA GLY A 454 -11.20 -12.67 -25.86
C GLY A 454 -9.75 -12.29 -26.16
N LEU A 455 -9.51 -11.77 -27.37
CA LEU A 455 -8.16 -11.52 -27.87
C LEU A 455 -7.59 -10.20 -27.32
N ARG A 456 -6.37 -10.28 -26.76
CA ARG A 456 -5.69 -9.19 -26.04
C ARG A 456 -6.48 -8.66 -24.84
N LEU A 457 -7.15 -9.56 -24.12
CA LEU A 457 -7.51 -9.33 -22.72
C LEU A 457 -6.20 -9.01 -21.96
N PRO A 458 -6.10 -7.89 -21.21
CA PRO A 458 -4.90 -7.62 -20.42
C PRO A 458 -4.72 -8.73 -19.37
N GLU A 459 -3.49 -9.14 -19.08
CA GLU A 459 -3.21 -10.24 -18.14
C GLU A 459 -3.77 -9.99 -16.72
N THR A 460 -3.90 -8.73 -16.34
CA THR A 460 -4.41 -8.29 -15.04
C THR A 460 -5.41 -7.13 -15.19
N PHE A 461 -6.30 -6.99 -14.21
CA PHE A 461 -7.03 -5.74 -13.97
C PHE A 461 -6.38 -4.99 -12.80
N ALA A 462 -6.52 -3.67 -12.76
CA ALA A 462 -6.01 -2.87 -11.64
C ALA A 462 -6.83 -3.06 -10.35
N ARG A 463 -8.13 -3.33 -10.52
CA ARG A 463 -9.12 -3.53 -9.46
C ARG A 463 -10.34 -4.28 -9.99
N ILE A 464 -11.21 -4.75 -9.11
CA ILE A 464 -12.58 -5.18 -9.42
C ILE A 464 -13.49 -4.62 -8.32
N GLY A 465 -14.46 -3.79 -8.71
CA GLY A 465 -15.40 -3.16 -7.78
C GLY A 465 -16.40 -2.25 -8.46
N VAL A 466 -16.86 -1.23 -7.75
CA VAL A 466 -17.73 -0.17 -8.27
C VAL A 466 -17.23 1.22 -7.88
N THR A 467 -17.57 2.23 -8.69
CA THR A 467 -17.13 3.63 -8.49
C THR A 467 -18.32 4.58 -8.67
N ALA A 468 -18.54 5.54 -7.76
CA ALA A 468 -19.55 6.60 -7.94
C ALA A 468 -19.23 7.89 -7.17
N GLY A 469 -19.74 9.02 -7.67
CA GLY A 469 -19.81 10.28 -6.94
C GLY A 469 -21.00 10.32 -5.96
N LEU A 470 -20.74 10.78 -4.73
CA LEU A 470 -21.71 10.96 -3.67
C LEU A 470 -21.82 12.43 -3.23
N ALA A 471 -23.05 12.94 -3.17
CA ALA A 471 -23.32 14.30 -2.68
C ALA A 471 -23.23 14.41 -1.15
N GLY A 472 -22.67 15.52 -0.66
CA GLY A 472 -22.80 15.94 0.75
C GLY A 472 -22.06 15.10 1.79
N ILE A 473 -21.09 14.27 1.37
CA ILE A 473 -20.22 13.52 2.28
C ILE A 473 -19.14 14.45 2.85
N SER A 474 -18.98 14.45 4.17
CA SER A 474 -17.93 15.22 4.87
C SER A 474 -16.98 14.35 5.69
N GLY A 475 -17.42 13.16 6.12
CA GLY A 475 -16.62 12.23 6.90
C GLY A 475 -16.91 10.77 6.57
N VAL A 476 -15.98 9.91 6.95
CA VAL A 476 -16.01 8.46 6.69
C VAL A 476 -15.66 7.72 7.98
N ARG A 477 -16.31 6.59 8.22
CA ARG A 477 -16.05 5.66 9.34
C ARG A 477 -15.92 4.24 8.79
N TRP A 478 -15.04 3.41 9.31
CA TRP A 478 -14.90 2.03 8.82
C TRP A 478 -14.43 1.05 9.89
N TRP A 479 -14.75 -0.24 9.69
CA TRP A 479 -14.13 -1.37 10.37
C TRP A 479 -13.30 -2.18 9.36
N GLY A 480 -11.99 -2.25 9.62
CA GLY A 480 -10.97 -2.78 8.71
C GLY A 480 -9.61 -2.18 9.04
N ARG A 481 -8.64 -2.28 8.12
CA ARG A 481 -7.30 -1.72 8.33
C ARG A 481 -7.26 -0.20 8.26
N GLY A 482 -6.38 0.42 9.06
CA GLY A 482 -6.18 1.87 9.06
C GLY A 482 -5.21 2.32 10.15
N PRO A 483 -5.12 3.64 10.42
CA PRO A 483 -5.92 4.73 9.83
C PRO A 483 -5.40 5.26 8.47
N GLY A 484 -4.16 4.90 8.12
CA GLY A 484 -3.46 5.34 6.92
C GLY A 484 -3.94 4.64 5.65
N GLU A 485 -3.04 4.54 4.68
CA GLU A 485 -3.29 3.97 3.35
C GLU A 485 -2.67 2.57 3.22
N SER A 486 -3.44 1.62 2.68
CA SER A 486 -2.98 0.26 2.39
C SER A 486 -3.42 -0.26 1.02
N TYR A 487 -2.62 -1.19 0.50
CA TYR A 487 -2.85 -1.99 -0.71
C TYR A 487 -2.58 -3.47 -0.39
N VAL A 488 -2.92 -4.42 -1.26
CA VAL A 488 -2.91 -5.86 -0.90
C VAL A 488 -1.53 -6.40 -0.48
N ASP A 489 -0.47 -5.77 -0.98
CA ASP A 489 0.96 -6.02 -0.70
C ASP A 489 1.58 -5.00 0.28
N LYS A 490 0.79 -4.04 0.77
CA LYS A 490 1.19 -2.96 1.69
C LYS A 490 0.13 -2.82 2.79
N THR A 491 0.18 -3.66 3.82
CA THR A 491 -0.84 -3.75 4.89
C THR A 491 -0.30 -3.80 6.32
N LEU A 492 0.99 -4.04 6.53
CA LEU A 492 1.57 -4.42 7.83
C LEU A 492 1.36 -3.33 8.88
N SER A 493 1.55 -2.06 8.49
CA SER A 493 1.40 -0.88 9.35
C SER A 493 -0.05 -0.51 9.67
N GLN A 494 -1.01 -1.07 8.93
CA GLN A 494 -2.42 -0.72 9.05
C GLN A 494 -3.15 -1.83 9.81
N GLY A 495 -3.33 -1.62 11.11
CA GLY A 495 -4.04 -2.53 12.01
C GLY A 495 -5.56 -2.46 11.83
N PHE A 496 -6.26 -3.54 12.14
CA PHE A 496 -7.72 -3.54 12.24
C PHE A 496 -8.18 -2.61 13.37
N GLY A 497 -9.26 -1.86 13.14
CA GLY A 497 -9.81 -0.94 14.13
C GLY A 497 -11.10 -0.26 13.69
N ASN A 498 -11.71 0.47 14.64
CA ASN A 498 -12.85 1.34 14.40
C ASN A 498 -12.32 2.73 14.02
N TRP A 499 -12.12 2.97 12.72
CA TRP A 499 -11.47 4.17 12.21
C TRP A 499 -12.47 5.23 11.76
N SER A 500 -12.05 6.50 11.76
CA SER A 500 -12.81 7.59 11.17
C SER A 500 -11.91 8.73 10.70
N SER A 501 -12.31 9.41 9.62
CA SER A 501 -11.55 10.51 9.00
C SER A 501 -12.48 11.47 8.24
N SER A 502 -11.96 12.64 7.85
CA SER A 502 -12.61 13.50 6.85
C SER A 502 -12.27 12.99 5.43
N VAL A 503 -13.08 13.31 4.42
CA VAL A 503 -12.75 12.97 3.02
C VAL A 503 -11.42 13.61 2.59
N HIS A 504 -11.15 14.84 3.05
CA HIS A 504 -9.87 15.52 2.80
C HIS A 504 -8.66 14.76 3.36
N ASN A 505 -8.78 14.25 4.59
CA ASN A 505 -7.72 13.52 5.30
C ASN A 505 -7.59 12.04 4.83
N LEU A 506 -8.43 11.57 3.91
CA LEU A 506 -8.24 10.27 3.26
C LEU A 506 -7.34 10.35 2.02
N TRP A 507 -7.25 11.51 1.38
CA TRP A 507 -6.37 11.73 0.23
C TRP A 507 -4.90 11.80 0.63
N VAL A 508 -4.01 11.28 -0.21
CA VAL A 508 -2.55 11.44 -0.09
C VAL A 508 -2.10 12.32 -1.24
N ASP A 509 -1.65 13.54 -0.94
CA ASP A 509 -1.30 14.55 -1.95
C ASP A 509 0.13 14.32 -2.46
N TYR A 510 0.34 13.18 -3.14
CA TYR A 510 1.64 12.79 -3.71
C TYR A 510 2.19 13.87 -4.65
N GLU A 511 3.50 14.14 -4.53
CA GLU A 511 4.18 15.22 -5.25
C GLU A 511 4.16 15.00 -6.79
N PHE A 512 4.08 13.74 -7.23
CA PHE A 512 3.51 13.37 -8.53
C PHE A 512 2.14 12.68 -8.33
N PRO A 513 1.02 13.22 -8.87
CA PRO A 513 -0.32 12.68 -8.67
C PRO A 513 -0.51 11.25 -9.21
N GLN A 514 -1.03 10.37 -8.36
CA GLN A 514 -1.28 8.95 -8.69
C GLN A 514 -2.37 8.34 -7.80
N ASP A 515 -2.69 7.06 -8.02
CA ASP A 515 -3.63 6.35 -7.15
C ASP A 515 -3.13 6.31 -5.70
N GLY A 516 -3.98 6.78 -4.79
CA GLY A 516 -3.63 6.94 -3.38
C GLY A 516 -4.86 6.92 -2.48
N GLY A 517 -4.62 6.72 -1.18
CA GLY A 517 -5.69 6.75 -0.18
C GLY A 517 -6.63 5.53 -0.20
N ASN A 518 -6.21 4.38 -0.72
CA ASN A 518 -6.92 3.11 -0.54
C ASN A 518 -6.81 2.57 0.90
N ARG A 519 -7.81 1.82 1.36
CA ARG A 519 -7.82 1.05 2.62
C ARG A 519 -8.30 -0.37 2.35
N THR A 520 -7.58 -1.37 2.87
CA THR A 520 -7.79 -2.80 2.62
C THR A 520 -8.38 -3.57 3.82
N ASP A 521 -8.82 -4.81 3.56
CA ASP A 521 -9.49 -5.71 4.52
C ASP A 521 -10.67 -5.05 5.27
N VAL A 522 -11.45 -4.25 4.55
CA VAL A 522 -12.56 -3.49 5.11
C VAL A 522 -13.82 -4.35 5.10
N ARG A 523 -14.41 -4.60 6.28
CA ARG A 523 -15.68 -5.34 6.42
C ARG A 523 -16.88 -4.44 6.17
N TRP A 524 -16.78 -3.17 6.57
CA TRP A 524 -17.71 -2.12 6.16
C TRP A 524 -17.09 -0.72 6.20
N VAL A 525 -17.60 0.15 5.34
CA VAL A 525 -17.32 1.59 5.32
C VAL A 525 -18.63 2.37 5.31
N GLU A 526 -18.69 3.45 6.07
CA GLU A 526 -19.84 4.34 6.21
C GLU A 526 -19.45 5.77 5.87
N PHE A 527 -20.19 6.38 4.96
CA PHE A 527 -20.06 7.76 4.53
C PHE A 527 -21.12 8.61 5.22
N ALA A 528 -20.69 9.71 5.84
CA ALA A 528 -21.52 10.58 6.65
C ALA A 528 -21.42 12.04 6.20
N GLY A 529 -22.54 12.75 6.28
CA GLY A 529 -22.65 14.18 6.01
C GLY A 529 -23.21 14.92 7.22
N GLY A 530 -23.53 16.21 7.06
CA GLY A 530 -24.08 17.08 8.11
C GLY A 530 -25.46 16.67 8.68
N LYS A 531 -26.04 15.55 8.25
CA LYS A 531 -27.29 14.95 8.76
C LYS A 531 -27.11 13.51 9.28
N GLY A 532 -25.87 13.03 9.43
CA GLY A 532 -25.56 11.65 9.85
C GLY A 532 -25.16 10.74 8.70
N ARG A 533 -25.39 9.42 8.85
CA ARG A 533 -25.10 8.41 7.81
C ARG A 533 -25.86 8.73 6.53
N VAL A 534 -25.11 8.77 5.43
CA VAL A 534 -25.64 8.87 4.06
C VAL A 534 -25.72 7.47 3.44
N LEU A 535 -24.61 6.74 3.49
CA LEU A 535 -24.41 5.41 2.91
C LEU A 535 -23.58 4.55 3.88
N ARG A 536 -23.88 3.26 4.02
CA ARG A 536 -22.90 2.24 4.41
C ARG A 536 -22.79 1.17 3.32
N ALA A 537 -21.58 0.70 3.08
CA ALA A 537 -21.30 -0.50 2.30
C ALA A 537 -20.70 -1.56 3.22
N LYS A 538 -21.22 -2.79 3.19
CA LYS A 538 -20.69 -3.96 3.91
C LYS A 538 -20.19 -5.01 2.90
N PHE A 539 -18.98 -5.50 3.12
CA PHE A 539 -18.32 -6.56 2.35
C PHE A 539 -18.35 -7.93 3.08
N GLY A 540 -18.74 -7.95 4.35
CA GLY A 540 -18.82 -9.18 5.15
C GLY A 540 -17.44 -9.75 5.48
N ASP A 541 -17.27 -11.07 5.34
CA ASP A 541 -16.06 -11.83 5.66
C ASP A 541 -15.00 -11.87 4.53
N ILE A 542 -15.20 -11.11 3.46
CA ILE A 542 -14.30 -11.04 2.31
C ILE A 542 -12.97 -10.35 2.70
N GLY A 543 -11.85 -11.08 2.57
CA GLY A 543 -10.49 -10.53 2.65
C GLY A 543 -10.08 -9.80 1.36
N GLY A 544 -9.22 -8.79 1.47
CA GLY A 544 -8.79 -7.94 0.35
C GLY A 544 -9.80 -6.86 -0.06
N ALA A 545 -11.05 -6.93 0.41
CA ALA A 545 -12.07 -5.92 0.16
C ALA A 545 -11.60 -4.53 0.64
N SER A 546 -11.85 -3.50 -0.16
CA SER A 546 -11.21 -2.19 -0.04
C SER A 546 -12.15 -1.02 -0.32
N PHE A 547 -11.77 0.18 0.12
CA PHE A 547 -12.38 1.43 -0.35
C PHE A 547 -11.37 2.56 -0.47
N SER A 548 -11.73 3.57 -1.27
CA SER A 548 -11.13 4.91 -1.24
C SER A 548 -12.21 5.97 -1.42
N ALA A 549 -11.93 7.19 -0.95
CA ALA A 549 -12.83 8.34 -1.09
C ALA A 549 -12.02 9.63 -1.28
N ALA A 550 -12.30 10.37 -2.36
CA ALA A 550 -11.56 11.58 -2.75
C ALA A 550 -12.46 12.59 -3.46
N HIS A 551 -11.98 13.83 -3.62
CA HIS A 551 -12.67 14.88 -4.39
C HIS A 551 -12.23 14.94 -5.87
N TYR A 552 -11.67 13.85 -6.39
CA TYR A 552 -11.07 13.73 -7.72
C TYR A 552 -11.53 12.41 -8.34
N THR A 553 -11.81 12.38 -9.65
CA THR A 553 -12.00 11.10 -10.36
C THR A 553 -10.64 10.49 -10.70
N THR A 554 -10.61 9.18 -10.96
CA THR A 554 -9.45 8.46 -11.53
C THR A 554 -8.80 9.25 -12.67
N ARG A 555 -9.64 9.77 -13.59
CA ARG A 555 -9.21 10.54 -14.74
C ARG A 555 -8.63 11.91 -14.38
N ASP A 556 -9.13 12.57 -13.34
CA ASP A 556 -8.57 13.87 -12.89
C ASP A 556 -7.13 13.69 -12.40
N VAL A 557 -6.86 12.58 -11.71
CA VAL A 557 -5.53 12.14 -11.25
C VAL A 557 -4.63 11.81 -12.44
N ASP A 558 -5.02 10.87 -13.33
CA ASP A 558 -4.22 10.48 -14.51
C ASP A 558 -3.84 11.64 -15.45
N ASN A 559 -4.65 12.71 -15.47
CA ASN A 559 -4.42 13.89 -16.31
C ASN A 559 -3.79 15.05 -15.52
N SER A 560 -3.22 14.79 -14.33
CA SER A 560 -2.46 15.75 -13.52
C SER A 560 -1.02 15.27 -13.38
N THR A 561 -0.08 16.16 -13.66
CA THR A 561 1.36 15.98 -13.44
C THR A 561 1.80 16.55 -12.09
N HIS A 562 1.05 17.53 -11.58
CA HIS A 562 1.36 18.23 -10.34
C HIS A 562 0.15 18.40 -9.41
N PRO A 563 0.36 18.50 -8.08
CA PRO A 563 -0.71 18.72 -7.11
C PRO A 563 -1.55 19.98 -7.38
N TYR A 564 -0.93 21.08 -7.85
CA TYR A 564 -1.66 22.31 -8.17
C TYR A 564 -2.64 22.13 -9.36
N GLU A 565 -2.35 21.23 -10.30
CA GLU A 565 -3.27 20.90 -11.40
C GLU A 565 -4.46 20.08 -10.89
N LEU A 566 -4.19 19.12 -9.99
CA LEU A 566 -5.22 18.27 -9.40
C LEU A 566 -6.15 19.07 -8.49
N ARG A 567 -5.59 19.94 -7.63
CA ARG A 567 -6.34 20.86 -6.76
C ARG A 567 -7.30 21.75 -7.56
N LYS A 568 -6.88 22.23 -8.74
CA LYS A 568 -7.72 23.02 -9.67
C LYS A 568 -8.87 22.21 -10.31
N LYS A 569 -8.86 20.87 -10.20
CA LYS A 569 -9.95 19.95 -10.61
C LYS A 569 -10.82 19.46 -9.45
N LYS A 570 -10.60 19.95 -8.21
CA LYS A 570 -11.33 19.49 -7.02
C LYS A 570 -12.84 19.64 -7.19
N ARG A 571 -13.57 18.57 -6.86
CA ARG A 571 -15.02 18.48 -6.98
C ARG A 571 -15.73 18.73 -5.64
N GLU A 572 -16.99 19.17 -5.73
CA GLU A 572 -17.89 19.36 -4.57
C GLU A 572 -18.50 18.05 -4.06
N ASP A 573 -18.56 17.02 -4.90
CA ASP A 573 -18.94 15.66 -4.52
C ASP A 573 -17.71 14.83 -4.12
N THR A 574 -17.97 13.67 -3.53
CA THR A 574 -16.94 12.71 -3.14
C THR A 574 -17.02 11.50 -4.04
N ILE A 575 -15.98 11.27 -4.83
CA ILE A 575 -15.81 10.02 -5.59
C ILE A 575 -15.42 8.92 -4.61
N VAL A 576 -16.25 7.87 -4.56
CA VAL A 576 -16.06 6.68 -3.72
C VAL A 576 -15.83 5.47 -4.63
N ARG A 577 -14.87 4.63 -4.26
CA ARG A 577 -14.66 3.29 -4.81
C ARG A 577 -14.94 2.24 -3.73
N LEU A 578 -15.68 1.19 -4.08
CA LEU A 578 -16.03 0.08 -3.20
C LEU A 578 -15.64 -1.24 -3.90
N ASP A 579 -14.60 -1.88 -3.37
CA ASP A 579 -13.74 -2.72 -4.18
C ASP A 579 -13.64 -4.12 -3.57
N TRP A 580 -13.92 -5.14 -4.37
CA TRP A 580 -13.85 -6.53 -3.93
C TRP A 580 -12.40 -7.02 -3.88
N LYS A 581 -11.63 -6.66 -4.91
CA LYS A 581 -10.19 -6.93 -5.00
C LYS A 581 -9.46 -5.76 -5.66
N TYR A 582 -8.18 -5.65 -5.33
CA TYR A 582 -7.24 -4.68 -5.89
C TYR A 582 -5.98 -5.44 -6.35
N HIS A 583 -5.33 -4.95 -7.41
CA HIS A 583 -3.97 -5.37 -7.77
C HIS A 583 -2.98 -4.82 -6.73
N GLY A 584 -1.86 -5.49 -6.46
CA GLY A 584 -0.78 -4.93 -5.64
C GLY A 584 -0.20 -3.63 -6.22
N LEU A 585 0.74 -3.00 -5.53
CA LEU A 585 1.56 -1.92 -6.07
C LEU A 585 2.80 -2.46 -6.79
N GLY A 586 3.46 -3.47 -6.22
CA GLY A 586 4.82 -3.86 -6.62
C GLY A 586 5.84 -2.72 -6.44
N THR A 587 6.96 -2.81 -7.15
CA THR A 587 8.09 -1.85 -7.11
C THR A 587 8.68 -1.62 -8.51
N ALA A 588 7.83 -1.63 -9.55
CA ALA A 588 8.28 -1.65 -10.94
C ALA A 588 8.74 -0.30 -11.52
N SER A 589 8.73 0.80 -10.74
CA SER A 589 9.43 2.03 -11.13
C SER A 589 10.94 1.78 -11.26
N CYS A 590 11.52 1.11 -10.27
CA CYS A 590 12.87 0.54 -10.33
C CYS A 590 12.91 -0.78 -9.52
N GLY A 591 12.70 -1.91 -10.22
CA GLY A 591 12.73 -3.24 -9.61
C GLY A 591 11.56 -4.15 -9.97
N PRO A 592 11.21 -5.13 -9.11
CA PRO A 592 10.21 -6.14 -9.41
C PRO A 592 8.79 -5.59 -9.61
N ALA A 593 8.07 -6.16 -10.58
CA ALA A 593 6.62 -6.00 -10.70
C ALA A 593 5.88 -6.73 -9.56
N THR A 594 4.58 -6.44 -9.42
CA THR A 594 3.66 -7.07 -8.47
C THR A 594 3.84 -8.59 -8.42
N LEU A 595 4.17 -9.12 -7.23
CA LEU A 595 4.38 -10.57 -7.05
C LEU A 595 3.11 -11.36 -7.40
N PRO A 596 3.22 -12.59 -7.94
CA PRO A 596 2.08 -13.33 -8.50
C PRO A 596 0.86 -13.48 -7.58
N GLU A 597 1.09 -13.63 -6.27
CA GLU A 597 0.04 -13.74 -5.24
C GLU A 597 -0.78 -12.45 -5.04
N TYR A 598 -0.24 -11.29 -5.43
CA TYR A 598 -0.89 -9.98 -5.39
C TYR A 598 -1.36 -9.50 -6.78
N GLN A 599 -1.13 -10.29 -7.84
CA GLN A 599 -1.64 -9.98 -9.17
C GLN A 599 -3.13 -10.32 -9.29
N LEU A 600 -3.94 -9.31 -9.58
CA LEU A 600 -5.35 -9.50 -9.94
C LEU A 600 -5.50 -9.98 -11.40
N ARG A 601 -5.15 -11.26 -11.62
CA ARG A 601 -5.20 -11.96 -12.92
C ARG A 601 -6.61 -11.99 -13.52
N THR A 602 -6.72 -11.96 -14.84
CA THR A 602 -7.99 -12.02 -15.59
C THR A 602 -8.33 -13.40 -16.17
N ASP A 603 -7.54 -14.43 -15.87
CA ASP A 603 -7.71 -15.81 -16.33
C ASP A 603 -8.84 -16.57 -15.60
N ASN A 604 -9.35 -15.99 -14.50
CA ASN A 604 -10.41 -16.54 -13.67
C ASN A 604 -11.72 -15.74 -13.79
N GLU A 605 -12.85 -16.42 -13.56
CA GLU A 605 -14.13 -15.76 -13.29
C GLU A 605 -14.12 -15.12 -11.91
N PHE A 606 -14.88 -14.05 -11.73
CA PHE A 606 -15.07 -13.39 -10.44
C PHE A 606 -16.54 -13.33 -10.05
N ASP A 607 -16.77 -13.33 -8.74
CA ASP A 607 -18.10 -13.26 -8.12
C ASP A 607 -17.95 -12.46 -6.82
N PHE A 608 -18.69 -11.34 -6.69
CA PHE A 608 -18.58 -10.46 -5.53
C PHE A 608 -19.91 -9.87 -5.09
N GLU A 609 -19.96 -9.48 -3.80
CA GLU A 609 -21.15 -8.93 -3.17
C GLU A 609 -20.84 -7.73 -2.29
N ILE A 610 -21.74 -6.75 -2.30
CA ILE A 610 -21.71 -5.57 -1.44
C ILE A 610 -23.15 -5.30 -0.95
N LEU A 611 -23.35 -5.23 0.36
CA LEU A 611 -24.63 -4.84 0.97
C LEU A 611 -24.63 -3.35 1.27
N LEU A 612 -25.61 -2.61 0.75
CA LEU A 612 -25.70 -1.15 0.80
C LEU A 612 -26.87 -0.71 1.70
N ASP A 613 -26.61 0.17 2.68
CA ASP A 613 -27.60 0.63 3.71
C ASP A 613 -27.53 2.12 4.12
#